data_AF-A0A7J8B2J1-F1
#
_entry.id   AF-A0A7J8B2J1-F1
#
_cell.length_a   1.000
_cell.length_b   1.000
_cell.length_c   1.000
_cell.angle_alpha   90.00
_cell.angle_beta   90.00
_cell.angle_gamma   90.00
#
_symmetry.space_group_name_H-M   'P 1'
#
loop_
_entity.id
_entity.type
_entity.pdbx_description
1 polymer ?
#
loop_
_entity_poly.entity_id
_entity_poly.type
_entity_poly.pdbx_seq_one_letter_code
_entity_poly.pdbx_strand_id
1 'polypeptide(L)'
;MSMIRSSALDVTPLSFGIETAGDIMTVLIKHNTTIPTKQTQTFTTYSNNQLGMLIQIYEVEHAMIKDNNLLGKFELTGIPSAPHDVPQIGVTFYIDANGIPNVSAVDKSTGKENKITITNNKGHLNKKDIGLIVQEAEKYKAKDDKQKDKVSSKNSLESYAFNMKAIVEDEKL
;
A
#
# COMPACT_ATOMS: atom_id res chain seq x y z
N MET A 1 42.32 3.22 20.18
CA MET A 1 41.74 2.12 19.38
C MET A 1 40.24 2.08 19.68
N SER A 2 39.44 2.93 19.02
CA SER A 2 37.98 2.87 19.17
C SER A 2 37.47 1.82 18.17
N MET A 3 37.05 0.66 18.68
CA MET A 3 36.36 -0.34 17.87
C MET A 3 35.02 0.26 17.43
N ILE A 4 34.95 0.70 16.17
CA ILE A 4 33.67 0.93 15.51
C ILE A 4 33.04 -0.46 15.37
N ARG A 5 32.13 -0.80 16.28
CA ARG A 5 31.23 -1.94 16.09
C ARG A 5 30.45 -1.64 14.81
N SER A 6 30.66 -2.43 13.77
CA SER A 6 29.78 -2.44 12.61
C SER A 6 28.42 -2.93 13.10
N SER A 7 27.54 -2.00 13.47
CA SER A 7 26.11 -2.29 13.60
C SER A 7 25.65 -2.71 12.21
N ALA A 8 25.44 -4.01 12.01
CA ALA A 8 24.76 -4.49 10.81
C ALA A 8 23.41 -3.75 10.78
N LEU A 9 23.24 -2.88 9.78
CA LEU A 9 21.98 -2.21 9.55
C LEU A 9 21.02 -3.31 9.07
N ASP A 10 20.08 -3.69 9.92
CA ASP A 10 19.03 -4.62 9.52
C ASP A 10 18.18 -3.96 8.43
N VAL A 11 17.78 -4.77 7.46
CA VAL A 11 16.98 -4.35 6.30
C VAL A 11 15.74 -5.21 6.16
N THR A 12 14.71 -4.68 5.53
CA THR A 12 13.50 -5.44 5.19
C THR A 12 13.82 -6.57 4.20
N PRO A 13 13.40 -7.82 4.46
CA PRO A 13 13.66 -8.94 3.56
C PRO A 13 12.80 -8.89 2.29
N LEU A 14 11.59 -8.36 2.39
CA LEU A 14 10.61 -8.22 1.32
C LEU A 14 9.99 -6.82 1.38
N SER A 15 9.30 -6.44 0.31
CA SER A 15 8.59 -5.18 0.22
C SER A 15 7.24 -5.27 0.93
N PHE A 16 6.73 -4.14 1.38
CA PHE A 16 5.43 -4.01 2.03
C PHE A 16 4.57 -2.99 1.28
N GLY A 17 3.30 -3.33 1.11
CA GLY A 17 2.36 -2.52 0.35
C GLY A 17 0.92 -2.73 0.76
N ILE A 18 0.05 -2.00 0.08
CA ILE A 18 -1.40 -2.14 0.19
C ILE A 18 -2.04 -2.37 -1.17
N GLU A 19 -3.18 -3.04 -1.13
CA GLU A 19 -4.08 -3.08 -2.27
C GLU A 19 -4.76 -1.72 -2.45
N THR A 20 -4.77 -1.25 -3.69
CA THR A 20 -5.47 -0.05 -4.16
C THR A 20 -6.49 -0.44 -5.22
N ALA A 21 -7.38 0.48 -5.58
CA ALA A 21 -8.48 0.19 -6.49
C ALA A 21 -8.04 -0.46 -7.82
N GLY A 22 -8.79 -1.48 -8.25
CA GLY A 22 -8.51 -2.24 -9.47
C GLY A 22 -7.49 -3.37 -9.28
N ASP A 23 -7.40 -3.94 -8.08
CA ASP A 23 -6.45 -5.00 -7.72
C ASP A 23 -4.98 -4.58 -7.99
N ILE A 24 -4.67 -3.29 -7.86
CA ILE A 24 -3.31 -2.77 -8.03
C ILE A 24 -2.61 -2.78 -6.68
N MET A 25 -1.42 -3.39 -6.63
CA MET A 25 -0.52 -3.27 -5.49
C MET A 25 0.22 -1.93 -5.51
N THR A 26 0.15 -1.20 -4.40
CA THR A 26 1.00 -0.04 -4.14
C THR A 26 2.01 -0.39 -3.06
N VAL A 27 3.30 -0.41 -3.44
CA VAL A 27 4.42 -0.68 -2.53
C VAL A 27 4.83 0.62 -1.83
N LEU A 28 4.82 0.63 -0.49
CA LEU A 28 5.21 1.79 0.33
C LEU A 28 6.63 1.65 0.87
N ILE A 29 7.06 0.43 1.23
CA ILE A 29 8.42 0.16 1.68
C ILE A 29 8.98 -0.94 0.78
N LYS A 30 10.12 -0.68 0.14
CA LYS A 30 10.78 -1.65 -0.73
C LYS A 30 11.60 -2.65 0.10
N HIS A 31 11.87 -3.83 -0.44
CA HIS A 31 12.87 -4.74 0.12
C HIS A 31 14.23 -4.03 0.24
N ASN A 32 15.09 -4.56 1.09
CA ASN A 32 16.40 -3.99 1.42
C ASN A 32 16.34 -2.54 1.95
N THR A 33 15.19 -2.09 2.46
CA THR A 33 15.09 -0.79 3.15
C THR A 33 15.59 -0.96 4.57
N THR A 34 16.52 -0.09 5.00
CA THR A 34 17.04 -0.07 6.37
C THR A 34 15.92 0.16 7.39
N ILE A 35 15.91 -0.64 8.47
CA ILE A 35 14.96 -0.50 9.59
C ILE A 35 15.67 0.09 10.83
N PRO A 36 14.96 0.85 11.69
CA PRO A 36 13.55 1.22 11.58
C PRO A 36 13.29 2.24 10.45
N THR A 37 12.11 2.16 9.83
CA THR A 37 11.72 3.07 8.74
C THR A 37 10.24 3.43 8.81
N LYS A 38 9.90 4.61 8.28
CA LYS A 38 8.54 5.12 8.22
C LYS A 38 8.28 5.72 6.85
N GLN A 39 7.19 5.30 6.21
CA GLN A 39 6.74 5.85 4.93
C GLN A 39 5.26 6.19 5.00
N THR A 40 4.87 7.33 4.45
CA THR A 40 3.48 7.79 4.43
C THR A 40 3.10 8.16 3.01
N GLN A 41 1.97 7.66 2.55
CA GLN A 41 1.38 8.00 1.27
C GLN A 41 -0.09 8.40 1.45
N THR A 42 -0.55 9.36 0.65
CA THR A 42 -1.95 9.81 0.68
C THR A 42 -2.72 9.10 -0.42
N PHE A 43 -3.88 8.56 -0.05
CA PHE A 43 -4.85 7.90 -0.91
C PHE A 43 -6.18 8.65 -0.83
N THR A 44 -7.13 8.27 -1.69
CA THR A 44 -8.47 8.83 -1.74
C THR A 44 -9.51 7.73 -1.94
N THR A 45 -10.78 8.05 -1.76
CA THR A 45 -11.89 7.14 -2.03
C THR A 45 -12.03 6.86 -3.51
N TYR A 46 -12.45 5.64 -3.83
CA TYR A 46 -12.65 5.19 -5.21
C TYR A 46 -14.02 5.58 -5.77
N SER A 47 -15.01 5.80 -4.90
CA SER A 47 -16.38 6.11 -5.31
C SER A 47 -16.94 7.30 -4.52
N ASN A 48 -17.88 8.01 -5.15
CA ASN A 48 -18.63 9.09 -4.51
C ASN A 48 -19.34 8.55 -3.26
N ASN A 49 -19.34 9.34 -2.19
CA ASN A 49 -20.02 9.04 -0.93
C ASN A 49 -19.57 7.73 -0.26
N GLN A 50 -18.34 7.29 -0.52
CA GLN A 50 -17.75 6.13 0.13
C GLN A 50 -17.45 6.44 1.61
N LEU A 51 -18.18 5.79 2.52
CA LEU A 51 -18.11 6.05 3.98
C LEU A 51 -17.03 5.23 4.72
N GLY A 52 -16.39 4.29 4.04
CA GLY A 52 -15.36 3.43 4.61
C GLY A 52 -14.40 2.89 3.56
N MET A 53 -13.19 2.57 3.99
CA MET A 53 -12.13 2.04 3.12
C MET A 53 -11.48 0.83 3.78
N LEU A 54 -11.49 -0.30 3.07
CA LEU A 54 -10.77 -1.50 3.48
C LEU A 54 -9.30 -1.37 3.12
N ILE A 55 -8.42 -1.46 4.11
CA ILE A 55 -6.97 -1.49 3.94
C ILE A 55 -6.52 -2.93 4.08
N GLN A 56 -5.95 -3.49 3.01
CA GLN A 56 -5.32 -4.81 3.02
C GLN A 56 -3.82 -4.64 2.91
N ILE A 57 -3.08 -5.24 3.84
CA ILE A 57 -1.64 -5.11 3.99
C ILE A 57 -1.01 -6.39 3.45
N TYR A 58 -0.05 -6.23 2.55
CA TYR A 58 0.65 -7.32 1.92
C TYR A 58 2.16 -7.23 2.15
N GLU A 59 2.75 -8.40 2.24
CA GLU A 59 4.16 -8.64 1.96
C GLU A 59 4.27 -9.06 0.49
N VAL A 60 5.12 -8.35 -0.24
CA VAL A 60 5.03 -8.28 -1.70
C VAL A 60 6.40 -8.35 -2.34
N GLU A 61 6.52 -9.17 -3.36
CA GLU A 61 7.62 -9.11 -4.33
C GLU A 61 7.13 -9.34 -5.76
N HIS A 62 5.99 -10.01 -5.96
CA HIS A 62 5.33 -10.11 -7.26
C HIS A 62 4.39 -8.91 -7.47
N ALA A 63 4.13 -8.47 -8.70
CA ALA A 63 3.20 -7.35 -8.87
C ALA A 63 1.71 -7.76 -8.84
N MET A 64 1.41 -9.05 -8.97
CA MET A 64 0.05 -9.57 -8.94
C MET A 64 -0.37 -9.95 -7.52
N ILE A 65 -1.49 -9.38 -7.04
CA ILE A 65 -1.97 -9.56 -5.65
C ILE A 65 -2.15 -11.05 -5.27
N LYS A 66 -2.52 -11.90 -6.24
CA LYS A 66 -2.77 -13.34 -6.01
C LYS A 66 -1.53 -14.12 -5.61
N ASP A 67 -0.35 -13.64 -5.99
CA ASP A 67 0.94 -14.29 -5.75
C ASP A 67 1.67 -13.69 -4.53
N ASN A 68 0.99 -12.79 -3.80
CA ASN A 68 1.54 -12.09 -2.66
C ASN A 68 0.89 -12.52 -1.34
N ASN A 69 1.61 -12.28 -0.24
CA ASN A 69 1.21 -12.74 1.08
C ASN A 69 0.38 -11.68 1.81
N LEU A 70 -0.91 -11.97 2.04
CA LEU A 70 -1.78 -11.10 2.85
C LEU A 70 -1.40 -11.21 4.32
N LEU A 71 -0.89 -10.12 4.88
CA LEU A 71 -0.47 -10.04 6.28
C LEU A 71 -1.62 -9.71 7.23
N GLY A 72 -2.55 -8.88 6.77
CA GLY A 72 -3.66 -8.42 7.60
C GLY A 72 -4.54 -7.43 6.86
N LYS A 73 -5.68 -7.09 7.46
CA LYS A 73 -6.60 -6.09 6.94
C LYS A 73 -7.32 -5.38 8.06
N PHE A 74 -7.68 -4.13 7.84
CA PHE A 74 -8.54 -3.34 8.72
C PHE A 74 -9.35 -2.35 7.91
N GLU A 75 -10.46 -1.87 8.46
CA GLU A 75 -11.33 -0.91 7.78
C GLU A 75 -11.23 0.46 8.47
N LEU A 76 -11.02 1.51 7.68
CA LEU A 76 -11.19 2.89 8.15
C LEU A 76 -12.64 3.29 7.87
N THR A 77 -13.43 3.49 8.93
CA THR A 77 -14.86 3.83 8.81
C THR A 77 -15.13 5.29 9.17
N GLY A 78 -16.28 5.78 8.70
CA GLY A 78 -16.78 7.10 9.05
C GLY A 78 -16.06 8.24 8.33
N ILE A 79 -15.60 7.96 7.10
CA ILE A 79 -15.17 8.97 6.13
C ILE A 79 -16.41 9.82 5.77
N PRO A 80 -16.32 11.16 5.80
CA PRO A 80 -17.44 12.02 5.41
C PRO A 80 -17.89 11.74 3.97
N SER A 81 -19.20 11.81 3.72
CA SER A 81 -19.77 11.70 2.38
C SER A 81 -19.25 12.86 1.52
N ALA A 82 -18.44 12.54 0.51
CA ALA A 82 -17.87 13.51 -0.42
C ALA A 82 -17.74 12.89 -1.82
N PRO A 83 -17.60 13.69 -2.88
CA PRO A 83 -17.20 13.21 -4.20
C PRO A 83 -15.90 12.38 -4.11
N HIS A 84 -15.72 11.44 -5.04
CA HIS A 84 -14.44 10.76 -5.23
C HIS A 84 -13.30 11.77 -5.37
N ASP A 85 -12.06 11.35 -5.08
CA ASP A 85 -10.87 12.21 -5.11
C ASP A 85 -10.81 13.36 -4.08
N VAL A 86 -11.87 13.61 -3.30
CA VAL A 86 -11.90 14.65 -2.25
C VAL A 86 -11.35 14.18 -0.90
N PRO A 87 -11.76 13.01 -0.33
CA PRO A 87 -11.22 12.54 0.95
C PRO A 87 -9.73 12.24 0.86
N GLN A 88 -8.94 12.71 1.83
CA GLN A 88 -7.51 12.44 1.88
C GLN A 88 -7.17 11.48 3.01
N ILE A 89 -6.83 10.25 2.66
CA ILE A 89 -6.46 9.21 3.61
C ILE A 89 -4.94 9.04 3.64
N GLY A 90 -4.30 9.45 4.73
CA GLY A 90 -2.88 9.22 4.96
C GLY A 90 -2.64 7.80 5.49
N VAL A 91 -2.11 6.91 4.66
CA VAL A 91 -1.66 5.58 5.08
C VAL A 91 -0.17 5.64 5.40
N THR A 92 0.19 5.17 6.58
CA THR A 92 1.57 5.16 7.08
C THR A 92 1.98 3.73 7.40
N PHE A 93 3.11 3.32 6.84
CA PHE A 93 3.83 2.11 7.24
C PHE A 93 4.99 2.50 8.11
N TYR A 94 5.08 1.89 9.29
CA TYR A 94 6.19 2.02 10.20
C TYR A 94 6.72 0.62 10.52
N ILE A 95 7.98 0.36 10.16
CA ILE A 95 8.67 -0.86 10.54
C ILE A 95 9.61 -0.51 11.68
N ASP A 96 9.41 -1.15 12.82
CA ASP A 96 10.21 -0.91 14.01
C ASP A 96 11.59 -1.59 13.94
N ALA A 97 12.39 -1.42 15.00
CA ALA A 97 13.73 -2.01 15.07
C ALA A 97 13.73 -3.55 15.14
N ASN A 98 12.58 -4.18 15.42
CA ASN A 98 12.43 -5.64 15.42
C ASN A 98 11.94 -6.16 14.06
N GLY A 99 11.71 -5.28 13.08
CA GLY A 99 11.13 -5.62 11.78
C GLY A 99 9.62 -5.82 11.82
N ILE A 100 8.92 -5.39 12.88
CA ILE A 100 7.47 -5.55 13.02
C ILE A 100 6.76 -4.40 12.28
N PRO A 101 5.95 -4.69 11.25
CA PRO A 101 5.18 -3.67 10.54
C PRO A 101 4.00 -3.17 11.38
N ASN A 102 3.88 -1.86 11.48
CA ASN A 102 2.73 -1.15 12.03
C ASN A 102 2.15 -0.29 10.91
N VAL A 103 0.87 -0.50 10.59
CA VAL A 103 0.19 0.20 9.51
C VAL A 103 -0.98 0.98 10.09
N SER A 104 -1.04 2.27 9.79
CA SER A 104 -2.14 3.15 10.21
C SER A 104 -2.70 3.90 9.02
N ALA A 105 -4.02 4.04 8.95
CA ALA A 105 -4.71 4.92 8.02
C ALA A 105 -5.42 6.02 8.81
N VAL A 106 -5.25 7.27 8.37
CA VAL A 106 -5.86 8.45 9.00
C VAL A 106 -6.59 9.26 7.93
N ASP A 107 -7.87 9.52 8.15
CA ASP A 107 -8.58 10.55 7.38
C ASP A 107 -8.10 11.93 7.85
N LYS A 108 -7.46 12.68 6.96
CA LYS A 108 -6.89 13.99 7.29
C LYS A 108 -7.94 15.06 7.62
N SER A 109 -9.19 14.87 7.18
CA SER A 109 -10.27 15.83 7.43
C SER A 109 -10.87 15.68 8.82
N THR A 110 -11.09 14.43 9.26
CA THR A 110 -11.75 14.14 10.55
C THR A 110 -10.77 13.76 11.65
N GLY A 111 -9.53 13.39 11.31
CA GLY A 111 -8.56 12.83 12.24
C GLY A 111 -8.88 11.40 12.68
N LYS A 112 -9.94 10.77 12.13
CA LYS A 112 -10.25 9.38 12.43
C LYS A 112 -9.11 8.49 11.96
N GLU A 113 -8.64 7.64 12.86
CA GLU A 113 -7.58 6.68 12.58
C GLU A 113 -8.05 5.25 12.83
N ASN A 114 -7.48 4.33 12.06
CA ASN A 114 -7.44 2.93 12.41
C ASN A 114 -6.06 2.36 12.08
N LYS A 115 -5.62 1.35 12.81
CA LYS A 115 -4.29 0.77 12.67
C LYS A 115 -4.25 -0.71 12.99
N ILE A 116 -3.24 -1.37 12.46
CA ILE A 116 -2.92 -2.77 12.73
C ILE A 116 -1.43 -2.92 12.97
N THR A 117 -1.07 -3.77 13.92
CA THR A 117 0.30 -4.26 14.11
C THR A 117 0.36 -5.68 13.56
N ILE A 118 1.27 -5.93 12.62
CA ILE A 118 1.41 -7.23 11.98
C ILE A 118 2.29 -8.12 12.86
N THR A 119 1.68 -9.04 13.59
CA THR A 119 2.36 -9.95 14.52
C THR A 119 2.60 -11.35 13.93
N ASN A 120 2.60 -11.48 12.60
CA ASN A 120 2.50 -12.79 11.95
C ASN A 120 3.66 -13.74 12.35
N ASN A 121 3.33 -14.75 13.16
CA ASN A 121 4.22 -15.82 13.59
C ASN A 121 4.29 -16.99 12.59
N LYS A 122 3.65 -16.89 11.42
CA LYS A 122 3.66 -17.95 10.41
C LYS A 122 4.93 -17.87 9.58
N GLY A 123 5.85 -18.79 9.87
CA GLY A 123 6.82 -19.33 8.93
C GLY A 123 7.67 -18.28 8.24
N HIS A 124 8.75 -17.86 8.90
CA HIS A 124 9.86 -17.21 8.23
C HIS A 124 10.21 -18.02 6.98
N LEU A 125 10.02 -17.43 5.80
CA LEU A 125 10.56 -17.98 4.57
C LEU A 125 12.07 -18.12 4.78
N ASN A 126 12.63 -19.27 4.39
CA ASN A 126 14.07 -19.43 4.52
C ASN A 126 14.75 -18.43 3.59
N LYS A 127 15.94 -17.94 3.96
CA LYS A 127 16.70 -16.95 3.16
C LYS A 127 16.88 -17.35 1.69
N LYS A 128 16.92 -18.66 1.41
CA LYS A 128 17.00 -19.20 0.04
C LYS A 128 15.72 -18.97 -0.76
N ASP A 129 14.55 -19.09 -0.13
CA ASP A 129 13.25 -18.90 -0.77
C ASP A 129 13.05 -17.41 -1.08
N ILE A 130 13.46 -16.52 -0.18
CA ILE A 130 13.43 -15.06 -0.38
C ILE A 130 14.24 -14.65 -1.62
N GLY A 131 15.46 -15.18 -1.77
CA GLY A 131 16.31 -14.87 -2.93
C GLY A 131 15.71 -15.32 -4.27
N LEU A 132 15.04 -16.47 -4.29
CA LEU A 132 14.34 -16.97 -5.49
C LEU A 132 13.13 -16.10 -5.83
N ILE A 133 12.33 -15.73 -4.82
CA ILE A 133 11.15 -14.88 -4.99
C ILE A 133 11.54 -13.52 -5.60
N VAL A 134 12.56 -12.85 -5.06
CA VAL A 134 13.04 -11.56 -5.59
C VAL A 134 13.56 -11.70 -7.02
N GLN A 135 14.29 -12.79 -7.32
CA GLN A 135 14.81 -13.03 -8.66
C GLN A 135 13.69 -13.32 -9.69
N GLU A 136 12.65 -14.05 -9.29
CA GLU A 136 11.49 -14.31 -10.13
C GLU A 136 10.68 -13.03 -10.37
N ALA A 137 10.49 -12.21 -9.33
CA ALA A 137 9.86 -10.91 -9.43
C ALA A 137 10.54 -10.01 -10.49
N GLU A 138 11.87 -9.95 -10.51
CA GLU A 138 12.61 -9.19 -11.52
C GLU A 138 12.36 -9.68 -12.95
N LYS A 139 12.21 -11.00 -13.15
CA LYS A 139 11.91 -11.58 -14.47
C LYS A 139 10.53 -11.20 -14.98
N TYR A 140 9.54 -11.14 -14.09
CA TYR A 140 8.15 -10.83 -14.46
C TYR A 140 7.81 -9.35 -14.46
N LYS A 141 8.70 -8.50 -13.91
CA LYS A 141 8.54 -7.05 -13.79
C LYS A 141 8.01 -6.36 -15.06
N ALA A 142 8.53 -6.69 -16.24
CA ALA A 142 8.08 -6.04 -17.49
C ALA A 142 6.63 -6.41 -17.88
N LYS A 143 6.17 -7.61 -17.55
CA LYS A 143 4.79 -8.05 -17.79
C LYS A 143 3.85 -7.40 -16.77
N ASP A 144 4.32 -7.36 -15.54
CA ASP A 144 3.66 -6.77 -14.39
C ASP A 144 3.45 -5.26 -14.55
N ASP A 145 4.49 -4.54 -14.98
CA ASP A 145 4.43 -3.11 -15.29
C ASP A 145 3.42 -2.83 -16.41
N LYS A 146 3.40 -3.63 -17.48
CA LYS A 146 2.38 -3.50 -18.54
C LYS A 146 0.95 -3.69 -18.03
N GLN A 147 0.75 -4.64 -17.11
CA GLN A 147 -0.58 -4.86 -16.55
C GLN A 147 -0.98 -3.71 -15.62
N LYS A 148 -0.06 -3.24 -14.77
CA LYS A 148 -0.25 -2.06 -13.93
C LYS A 148 -0.58 -0.83 -14.77
N ASP A 149 0.14 -0.59 -15.86
CA ASP A 149 -0.09 0.53 -16.78
C ASP A 149 -1.47 0.45 -17.42
N LYS A 150 -1.91 -0.75 -17.81
CA LYS A 150 -3.26 -0.97 -18.36
C LYS A 150 -4.34 -0.62 -17.35
N VAL A 151 -4.23 -1.10 -16.11
CA VAL A 151 -5.22 -0.81 -15.06
C VAL A 151 -5.15 0.67 -14.65
N SER A 152 -3.95 1.25 -14.53
CA SER A 152 -3.78 2.67 -14.23
C SER A 152 -4.40 3.56 -15.31
N SER A 153 -4.23 3.20 -16.59
CA SER A 153 -4.88 3.90 -17.71
C SER A 153 -6.40 3.79 -17.65
N LYS A 154 -6.92 2.60 -17.29
CA LYS A 154 -8.35 2.38 -17.09
C LYS A 154 -8.88 3.25 -15.95
N ASN A 155 -8.23 3.21 -14.79
CA ASN A 155 -8.62 3.99 -13.62
C ASN A 155 -8.56 5.50 -13.92
N SER A 156 -7.54 5.96 -14.64
CA SER A 156 -7.42 7.36 -15.05
C SER A 156 -8.56 7.79 -15.97
N LEU A 157 -8.95 6.93 -16.92
CA LEU A 157 -10.10 7.18 -17.80
C LEU A 157 -11.42 7.17 -17.03
N GLU A 158 -11.61 6.23 -16.11
CA GLU A 158 -12.79 6.16 -15.24
C GLU A 158 -12.90 7.42 -14.37
N SER A 159 -11.83 7.82 -13.68
CA SER A 159 -11.78 9.08 -12.91
C SER A 159 -12.09 10.30 -13.79
N TYR A 160 -11.52 10.38 -15.00
CA TYR A 160 -11.82 11.48 -15.92
C TYR A 160 -13.31 11.51 -16.33
N ALA A 161 -13.88 10.34 -16.64
CA ALA A 161 -15.29 10.23 -16.99
C ALA A 161 -16.22 10.59 -15.81
N PHE A 162 -15.86 10.18 -14.59
CA PHE A 162 -16.59 10.57 -13.37
C PHE A 162 -16.53 12.08 -13.14
N ASN A 163 -15.36 12.69 -13.31
CA ASN A 163 -15.20 14.15 -13.19
C ASN A 163 -16.00 14.90 -14.25
N MET A 164 -15.96 14.46 -15.52
CA MET A 164 -16.77 15.05 -16.59
C MET A 164 -18.27 14.92 -16.33
N LYS A 165 -18.72 13.75 -15.86
CA LYS A 165 -20.12 13.54 -15.49
C LYS A 165 -20.54 14.48 -14.37
N ALA A 166 -19.72 14.62 -13.32
CA ALA A 166 -19.99 15.55 -12.23
C ALA A 166 -20.10 16.99 -12.73
N ILE A 167 -19.21 17.44 -13.63
CA ILE A 167 -19.27 18.79 -14.22
C ILE A 167 -20.57 19.02 -15.00
N VAL A 168 -21.01 18.04 -15.80
CA VAL A 168 -22.24 18.15 -16.60
C VAL A 168 -23.51 18.08 -15.73
N GLU A 169 -23.50 17.25 -14.68
CA GLU A 169 -24.64 17.13 -13.75
C GLU A 169 -24.73 18.32 -12.78
N ASP A 170 -23.65 19.08 -12.59
CA ASP A 170 -23.61 20.29 -11.76
C ASP A 170 -24.12 21.54 -12.51
N GLU A 171 -24.66 21.41 -13.72
CA GLU A 171 -25.50 22.45 -14.36
C GLU A 171 -26.86 22.58 -13.63
N LYS A 172 -26.80 23.12 -12.41
CA LYS A 172 -27.74 24.15 -11.95
C LYS A 172 -27.16 25.51 -12.34
N LEU A 173 -27.34 25.86 -13.62
CA LEU A 173 -27.55 27.23 -14.06
C LEU A 173 -29.05 27.54 -14.01
#